data_AF-A0A5J4UNE2-F1
#
_entry.id   AF-A0A5J4UNE2-F1
#
_cell.length_a   1.000
_cell.length_b   1.000
_cell.length_c   1.000
_cell.angle_alpha   90.00
_cell.angle_beta   90.00
_cell.angle_gamma   90.00
#
_symmetry.space_group_name_H-M   'P 1'
#
loop_
_entity.id
_entity.type
_entity.pdbx_description
1 polymer ?
#
loop_
_entity_poly.entity_id
_entity_poly.type
_entity_poly.pdbx_seq_one_letter_code
_entity_poly.pdbx_strand_id
1 'polypeptide(L)'
;MAKAFDMNKMHYVCGYTDSMTWAISGNPEEDYRQKFKYVIKDQKFLDENYPLFFGQYKQLLGVSHEAEGTACIALAPKIHYIYNPLSNENEKDYNYQKPILNS
;
A
#
# COMPACT_ATOMS: atom_id res chain seq x y z
N MET A 1 -4.50 -6.13 -11.22
CA MET A 1 -3.45 -5.19 -10.74
C MET A 1 -3.17 -4.12 -11.77
N ALA A 2 -2.57 -4.45 -12.91
CA ALA A 2 -2.15 -3.47 -13.92
C ALA A 2 -3.26 -2.62 -14.55
N LYS A 3 -4.55 -2.96 -14.39
CA LYS A 3 -5.68 -2.11 -14.81
C LYS A 3 -6.15 -1.13 -13.72
N ALA A 4 -5.99 -1.47 -12.44
CA ALA A 4 -6.37 -0.63 -11.32
C ALA A 4 -5.24 0.31 -10.87
N PHE A 5 -3.98 -0.16 -10.97
CA PHE A 5 -2.80 0.55 -10.51
C PHE A 5 -1.87 0.94 -11.67
N ASP A 6 -1.18 2.06 -11.50
CA ASP A 6 -0.07 2.52 -12.33
C ASP A 6 1.21 1.78 -11.93
N MET A 7 1.53 0.74 -12.71
CA MET A 7 2.70 -0.11 -12.45
C MET A 7 4.03 0.64 -12.60
N ASN A 8 4.07 1.79 -13.29
CA ASN A 8 5.30 2.59 -13.39
C ASN A 8 5.64 3.32 -12.08
N LYS A 9 4.66 3.44 -11.17
CA LYS A 9 4.81 4.06 -9.85
C LYS A 9 4.92 3.03 -8.73
N MET A 10 4.96 1.74 -9.05
CA MET A 10 5.11 0.66 -8.08
C MET A 10 6.38 -0.12 -8.39
N HIS A 11 7.37 -0.04 -7.52
CA HIS A 11 8.65 -0.72 -7.68
C HIS A 11 8.74 -1.92 -6.75
N TYR A 12 8.96 -3.11 -7.30
CA TYR A 12 9.20 -4.32 -6.51
C TYR A 12 10.58 -4.24 -5.83
N VAL A 13 10.62 -4.38 -4.50
CA VAL A 13 11.87 -4.31 -3.72
C VAL A 13 12.41 -5.72 -3.48
N CYS A 14 11.60 -6.57 -2.84
CA CYS A 14 11.93 -7.96 -2.55
C CYS A 14 10.67 -8.77 -2.26
N GLY A 15 10.78 -10.10 -2.20
CA GLY A 15 9.70 -10.97 -1.81
C GLY A 15 10.19 -12.36 -1.40
N TYR A 16 9.34 -13.04 -0.66
CA TYR A 16 9.50 -14.41 -0.17
C TYR A 16 8.40 -15.31 -0.73
N THR A 17 8.22 -16.49 -0.14
CA THR A 17 7.22 -17.47 -0.54
C THR A 17 5.79 -16.90 -0.45
N ASP A 18 5.51 -16.10 0.57
CA ASP A 18 4.17 -15.63 0.94
C ASP A 18 4.08 -14.11 1.21
N SER A 19 5.19 -13.37 1.06
CA SER A 19 5.21 -11.92 1.24
C SER A 19 6.00 -11.19 0.16
N MET A 20 5.69 -9.91 -0.02
CA MET A 20 6.31 -9.05 -1.02
C MET A 20 6.37 -7.61 -0.51
N THR A 21 7.48 -6.94 -0.76
CA THR A 21 7.72 -5.54 -0.41
C THR A 21 7.79 -4.71 -1.66
N TRP A 22 7.01 -3.62 -1.68
CA TRP A 22 6.91 -2.70 -2.81
C TRP A 22 7.19 -1.28 -2.33
N ALA A 23 7.93 -0.52 -3.12
CA ALA A 23 8.03 0.93 -2.98
C ALA A 23 6.97 1.59 -3.87
N ILE A 24 6.22 2.52 -3.30
CA ILE A 24 5.10 3.19 -3.96
C ILE A 24 5.47 4.66 -4.15
N SER A 25 5.48 5.12 -5.40
CA SER A 25 5.68 6.53 -5.74
C SER A 25 4.37 7.29 -5.60
N GLY A 26 4.43 8.48 -5.01
CA GLY A 26 3.30 9.39 -5.03
C GLY A 26 3.74 10.84 -4.84
N ASN A 27 3.05 11.57 -3.97
CA ASN A 27 3.36 12.98 -3.72
C ASN A 27 4.60 13.09 -2.81
N PRO A 28 5.66 13.82 -3.21
CA PRO A 28 6.84 14.03 -2.36
C PRO A 28 6.56 14.82 -1.08
N GLU A 29 5.44 15.57 -1.03
CA GLU A 29 5.00 16.31 0.16
C GLU A 29 4.19 15.43 1.14
N GLU A 30 3.78 14.22 0.74
CA GLU A 30 3.10 13.25 1.61
C GLU A 30 4.05 12.10 1.96
N ASP A 31 3.96 11.59 3.18
CA ASP A 31 4.76 10.45 3.62
C ASP A 31 4.18 9.11 3.11
N TYR A 32 4.70 7.99 3.62
CA TYR A 32 4.24 6.65 3.24
C TYR A 32 2.75 6.40 3.54
N ARG A 33 2.10 7.22 4.38
CA ARG A 33 0.67 7.09 4.73
C ARG A 33 -0.24 7.48 3.56
N GLN A 34 0.30 8.05 2.48
CA GLN A 34 -0.42 8.20 1.22
C GLN A 34 -0.87 6.87 0.62
N LYS A 35 -0.24 5.74 1.01
CA LYS A 35 -0.57 4.38 0.58
C LYS A 35 -0.69 4.29 -0.94
N PHE A 36 -1.82 3.82 -1.46
CA PHE A 36 -2.03 3.64 -2.90
C PHE A 36 -2.69 4.85 -3.61
N LYS A 37 -2.97 5.95 -2.90
CA LYS A 37 -3.77 7.09 -3.39
C LYS A 37 -3.33 7.60 -4.77
N TYR A 38 -2.02 7.75 -4.99
CA TYR A 38 -1.46 8.32 -6.23
C TYR A 38 -1.09 7.33 -7.31
N VAL A 39 -1.22 6.03 -7.01
CA VAL A 39 -0.96 4.95 -7.98
C VAL A 39 -2.25 4.31 -8.48
N ILE A 40 -3.42 4.64 -7.93
CA ILE A 40 -4.70 4.23 -8.51
C ILE A 40 -4.92 5.03 -9.80
N LYS A 41 -5.07 4.33 -10.92
CA LYS A 41 -5.28 4.95 -12.24
C LYS A 41 -6.73 4.90 -12.72
N ASP A 42 -7.47 3.90 -12.29
CA ASP A 42 -8.88 3.68 -12.66
C ASP A 42 -9.66 3.37 -11.39
N GLN A 43 -10.10 4.44 -10.73
CA GLN A 43 -10.85 4.34 -9.48
C GLN A 43 -12.16 3.57 -9.68
N LYS A 44 -12.86 3.82 -10.80
CA LYS A 44 -14.12 3.15 -11.12
C LYS A 44 -13.91 1.64 -11.24
N PHE A 45 -12.89 1.21 -11.98
CA PHE A 45 -12.56 -0.20 -12.09
C PHE A 45 -12.13 -0.82 -10.75
N LEU A 46 -11.37 -0.10 -9.93
CA LEU A 46 -10.98 -0.55 -8.60
C LEU A 46 -12.20 -0.76 -7.71
N ASP A 47 -13.15 0.19 -7.71
CA ASP A 47 -14.35 0.15 -6.89
C ASP A 47 -15.29 -0.98 -7.32
N GLU A 48 -15.51 -1.14 -8.64
CA GLU A 48 -16.33 -2.23 -9.21
C GLU A 48 -15.76 -3.62 -8.90
N ASN A 49 -14.43 -3.73 -8.81
CA ASN A 49 -13.71 -4.97 -8.57
C ASN A 49 -13.14 -5.05 -7.15
N TYR A 50 -13.61 -4.19 -6.24
CA TYR A 50 -13.04 -4.05 -4.90
C TYR A 50 -12.95 -5.39 -4.16
N PRO A 51 -13.95 -6.30 -4.20
CA PRO A 51 -13.86 -7.60 -3.54
C PRO A 51 -12.78 -8.54 -4.12
N LEU A 52 -12.39 -8.36 -5.39
CA LEU A 52 -11.31 -9.13 -6.02
C LEU A 52 -9.93 -8.64 -5.59
N PHE A 53 -9.81 -7.34 -5.32
CA PHE A 53 -8.57 -6.72 -4.87
C PHE A 53 -8.39 -6.81 -3.38
N PHE A 54 -9.46 -6.58 -2.61
CA PHE A 54 -9.44 -6.54 -1.17
C PHE A 54 -10.33 -7.64 -0.63
N GLY A 55 -9.70 -8.69 -0.10
CA GLY A 55 -10.41 -9.79 0.55
C GLY A 55 -11.19 -9.32 1.79
N GLN A 56 -11.95 -10.23 2.38
CA GLN A 56 -12.79 -9.97 3.57
C GLN A 56 -12.02 -9.32 4.74
N TYR A 57 -10.71 -9.54 4.82
CA TYR A 57 -9.81 -9.01 5.84
C TYR A 57 -8.93 -7.83 5.37
N LYS A 58 -9.37 -7.06 4.36
CA LYS A 58 -8.59 -5.93 3.78
C LYS A 58 -7.21 -6.34 3.23
N GLN A 59 -7.10 -7.59 2.77
CA GLN A 59 -5.89 -8.14 2.16
C GLN A 59 -5.82 -7.77 0.68
N LEU A 60 -4.69 -7.27 0.19
CA LEU A 60 -4.49 -7.00 -1.23
C LEU A 60 -4.18 -8.32 -1.95
N LEU A 61 -5.07 -8.78 -2.82
CA LEU A 61 -4.97 -10.06 -3.55
C LEU A 61 -4.72 -11.29 -2.64
N GLY A 62 -5.27 -11.28 -1.43
CA GLY A 62 -5.07 -12.36 -0.45
C GLY A 62 -3.77 -12.25 0.35
N VAL A 63 -3.00 -11.17 0.18
CA VAL A 63 -1.83 -10.85 1.02
C VAL A 63 -2.21 -9.80 2.06
N SER A 64 -1.99 -10.12 3.32
CA SER A 64 -2.23 -9.21 4.44
C SER A 64 -1.19 -8.09 4.49
N HIS A 65 -1.59 -6.94 5.01
CA HIS A 65 -0.66 -5.87 5.37
C HIS A 65 0.22 -6.33 6.54
N GLU A 66 1.53 -6.31 6.34
CA GLU A 66 2.52 -6.73 7.35
C GLU A 66 3.21 -5.51 7.99
N ALA A 67 3.80 -4.64 7.16
CA ALA A 67 4.48 -3.43 7.61
C ALA A 67 4.53 -2.37 6.50
N GLU A 68 4.65 -1.10 6.90
CA GLU A 68 4.93 0.05 6.04
C GLU A 68 5.93 0.98 6.72
N GLY A 69 6.59 1.82 5.93
CA GLY A 69 7.56 2.78 6.44
C GLY A 69 8.07 3.71 5.35
N THR A 70 8.89 4.68 5.76
CA THR A 70 9.42 5.74 4.89
C THR A 70 10.49 5.22 3.93
N ALA A 71 11.27 4.24 4.36
CA ALA A 71 12.35 3.67 3.55
C ALA A 71 12.43 2.16 3.72
N CYS A 72 12.91 1.47 2.69
CA CYS A 72 13.22 0.05 2.73
C CYS A 72 14.61 -0.20 2.12
N ILE A 73 15.42 -1.02 2.79
CA ILE A 73 16.72 -1.46 2.27
C ILE A 73 16.70 -2.99 2.25
N ALA A 74 16.92 -3.58 1.08
CA ALA A 74 17.09 -5.03 0.90
C ALA A 74 18.56 -5.33 0.58
N LEU A 75 19.22 -6.09 1.45
CA LEU A 75 20.63 -6.45 1.31
C LEU A 75 20.82 -7.80 0.61
N ALA A 76 19.91 -8.74 0.87
CA ALA A 76 19.89 -10.08 0.27
C ALA A 76 18.48 -10.67 0.39
N PRO A 77 18.17 -11.78 -0.32
CA PRO A 77 16.99 -12.57 0.00
C PRO A 77 16.99 -12.95 1.49
N LYS A 78 15.94 -12.57 2.21
CA LYS A 78 15.65 -12.76 3.65
C LYS A 78 16.26 -11.70 4.55
N ILE A 79 16.96 -10.72 3.98
CA ILE A 79 17.65 -9.66 4.71
C ILE A 79 17.18 -8.32 4.16
N HIS A 80 16.12 -7.79 4.76
CA HIS A 80 15.56 -6.48 4.45
C HIS A 80 15.12 -5.78 5.73
N TYR A 81 15.14 -4.45 5.70
CA TYR A 81 14.72 -3.59 6.80
C TYR A 81 13.78 -2.51 6.28
N ILE A 82 12.66 -2.31 6.99
CA ILE A 82 11.72 -1.23 6.73
C ILE A 82 11.87 -0.22 7.86
N TYR A 83 12.27 0.99 7.52
CA TYR A 83 12.35 2.10 8.47
C TYR A 83 10.98 2.74 8.64
N ASN A 84 10.36 2.49 9.79
CA ASN A 84 9.13 3.12 10.20
C ASN A 84 9.45 4.09 11.35
N PRO A 85 9.48 5.41 11.12
CA PRO A 85 9.59 6.36 12.22
C PRO A 85 8.31 6.22 13.07
N LEU A 86 8.46 5.80 14.33
CA LEU A 86 7.33 5.65 15.26
C LEU A 86 6.44 6.90 15.21
N SER A 87 5.13 6.70 15.20
CA SER A 87 4.18 7.80 15.35
C SER A 87 4.48 8.50 16.68
N ASN A 88 4.59 9.83 16.64
CA ASN A 88 4.45 10.61 17.86
C ASN A 88 3.09 10.22 18.47
N GLU A 89 3.03 9.92 19.77
CA GLU A 89 1.87 9.34 20.48
C GLU A 89 0.53 10.11 20.33
N ASN A 90 0.53 11.24 19.62
CA ASN A 90 -0.62 12.12 19.40
C ASN A 90 -1.33 11.95 18.06
N GLU A 91 -0.91 11.04 17.17
CA GLU A 91 -1.44 10.97 15.81
C GLU A 91 -2.42 9.81 15.63
N LYS A 92 -3.71 10.14 15.52
CA LYS A 92 -4.81 9.18 15.37
C LYS A 92 -4.64 8.36 14.09
N ASP A 93 -4.75 7.04 14.22
CA ASP A 93 -4.88 6.10 13.11
C ASP A 93 -6.02 6.51 12.18
N TYR A 94 -5.69 7.15 11.05
CA TYR A 94 -6.59 7.27 9.92
C TYR A 94 -6.68 5.92 9.22
N ASN A 95 -7.38 5.00 9.89
CA ASN A 95 -8.03 3.88 9.25
C ASN A 95 -8.83 4.43 8.06
N TYR A 96 -8.67 3.80 6.88
CA TYR A 96 -9.47 4.08 5.68
C TYR A 96 -10.94 4.34 6.07
N GLN A 97 -11.34 5.61 6.09
CA GLN A 97 -12.74 5.98 6.13
C GLN A 97 -13.26 5.78 4.72
N LYS A 98 -14.27 4.89 4.57
CA LYS A 98 -15.11 4.87 3.37
C LYS A 98 -15.48 6.32 3.03
N PRO A 99 -15.31 6.79 1.79
CA PRO A 99 -15.97 8.01 1.36
C PRO A 99 -17.46 7.80 1.62
N ILE A 100 -18.04 8.65 2.47
CA ILE A 100 -19.48 8.65 2.67
C ILE A 100 -20.07 9.12 1.34
N LEU A 101 -20.62 8.18 0.57
CA LEU A 101 -21.47 8.51 -0.56
C LEU A 101 -22.73 9.12 0.03
N ASN A 102 -22.81 10.44 -0.01
CA ASN A 102 -24.06 11.15 0.25
C ASN A 102 -25.03 10.79 -0.88
N SER A 103 -26.07 10.04 -0.54
CA SER A 103 -27.28 9.84 -1.34
C SER A 103 -28.11 11.12 -1.41
#